data_AF-A0A3A4ZFW3-F1
#
_entry.id   AF-A0A3A4ZFW3-F1
#
_cell.length_a   1.000
_cell.length_b   1.000
_cell.length_c   1.000
_cell.angle_alpha   90.00
_cell.angle_beta   90.00
_cell.angle_gamma   90.00
#
_symmetry.space_group_name_H-M   'P 1'
#
loop_
_entity.id
_entity.type
_entity.pdbx_description
1 polymer ?
#
loop_
_entity_poly.entity_id
_entity_poly.type
_entity_poly.pdbx_seq_one_letter_code
_entity_poly.pdbx_strand_id
1 'polypeptide(L)'
;MAKYKLPKIEELFEAGVHIGHQARRWHPKMERYIFTVEKKIHIINLEETEKNLDNACEFLYKTASEGGQIIFVGTKRQASQIVKAEAARAGALFVTERWLGGTITNYRIIKKNMDKLVSNLKKRETGEFQVYTKKERLLIDREIENLQRFVGGIVNLKGKPEAVFVIDPRKEKTAVKEAKKYKVPVVALIDTNSDPSDIDYPIPGNDDAIKSISLIVSTVADAVESGYKEYDKNKDKIEKKAEKKEDSTEETVEEKEIAPIIINTDETVVKDAEAILKAEDTIPLPEESIEPIGGAGEVAEKEKKESTKSKSKK
;
A
#
# COMPACT_ATOMS: atom_id res chain seq x y z
N MET A 1 -18.41 23.19 -10.31
CA MET A 1 -19.15 22.17 -9.54
C MET A 1 -18.28 21.81 -8.34
N ALA A 2 -18.85 21.66 -7.15
CA ALA A 2 -18.08 21.24 -5.98
C ALA A 2 -17.42 19.88 -6.25
N LYS A 3 -16.16 19.73 -5.88
CA LYS A 3 -15.33 18.54 -6.19
C LYS A 3 -15.87 17.28 -5.50
N TYR A 4 -16.41 17.44 -4.30
CA TYR A 4 -17.07 16.43 -3.46
C TYR A 4 -17.98 17.15 -2.46
N LYS A 5 -18.94 16.44 -1.84
CA LYS A 5 -19.81 17.01 -0.80
C LYS A 5 -19.18 16.78 0.56
N LEU A 6 -18.91 17.85 1.32
CA LEU A 6 -18.54 17.75 2.72
C LEU A 6 -19.80 17.71 3.61
N PRO A 7 -19.80 16.90 4.67
CA PRO A 7 -20.88 16.87 5.64
C PRO A 7 -20.88 18.17 6.44
N LYS A 8 -22.09 18.67 6.75
CA LYS A 8 -22.24 19.81 7.67
C LYS A 8 -22.04 19.35 9.12
N ILE A 9 -21.75 20.29 10.01
CA ILE A 9 -21.63 20.04 11.46
C ILE A 9 -22.88 19.32 12.01
N GLU A 10 -24.07 19.67 11.54
CA GLU A 10 -25.33 19.01 11.91
C GLU A 10 -25.32 17.51 11.56
N GLU A 11 -24.89 17.16 10.35
CA GLU A 11 -24.79 15.78 9.88
C GLU A 11 -23.74 14.99 10.71
N LEU A 12 -22.61 15.62 11.04
CA LEU A 12 -21.58 15.03 11.92
C LEU A 12 -22.11 14.79 13.36
N PHE A 13 -22.92 15.71 13.87
CA PHE A 13 -23.54 15.58 15.18
C PHE A 13 -24.55 14.43 15.22
N GLU A 14 -25.47 14.36 14.24
CA GLU A 14 -26.47 13.30 14.12
C GLU A 14 -25.85 11.90 13.93
N ALA A 15 -24.73 11.82 13.21
CA ALA A 15 -23.99 10.57 13.03
C ALA A 15 -23.22 10.12 14.30
N GLY A 16 -23.12 10.98 15.32
CA GLY A 16 -22.45 10.68 16.59
C GLY A 16 -20.93 10.75 16.53
N VAL A 17 -20.37 11.56 15.61
CA VAL A 17 -18.91 11.71 15.41
C VAL A 17 -18.24 12.36 16.63
N HIS A 18 -18.97 13.22 17.35
CA HIS A 18 -18.48 13.95 18.52
C HIS A 18 -18.25 13.08 19.77
N ILE A 19 -18.79 11.85 19.80
CA ILE A 19 -18.75 10.99 20.98
C ILE A 19 -17.41 10.24 21.02
N GLY A 20 -16.53 10.59 21.94
CA GLY A 20 -15.28 9.88 22.16
C GLY A 20 -15.37 8.76 23.20
N HIS A 21 -14.22 8.37 23.73
CA HIS A 21 -14.10 7.36 24.78
C HIS A 21 -14.23 7.93 26.20
N GLN A 22 -14.25 7.01 27.17
CA GLN A 22 -14.22 7.35 28.60
C GLN A 22 -12.96 8.14 28.98
N ALA A 23 -13.10 9.06 29.94
CA ALA A 23 -12.04 9.94 30.42
C ALA A 23 -10.80 9.26 31.01
N ARG A 24 -10.87 7.96 31.29
CA ARG A 24 -9.71 7.16 31.76
C ARG A 24 -8.86 6.59 30.62
N ARG A 25 -9.39 6.55 29.41
CA ARG A 25 -8.77 5.89 28.24
C ARG A 25 -8.17 6.87 27.24
N TRP A 26 -8.29 8.16 27.51
CA TRP A 26 -7.83 9.21 26.60
C TRP A 26 -6.30 9.28 26.53
N HIS A 27 -5.80 9.83 25.43
CA HIS A 27 -4.40 10.09 25.19
C HIS A 27 -4.12 11.59 25.37
N PRO A 28 -3.13 12.01 26.18
CA PRO A 28 -2.89 13.44 26.48
C PRO A 28 -2.71 14.32 25.24
N LYS A 29 -2.06 13.82 24.20
CA LYS A 29 -1.85 14.59 22.96
C LYS A 29 -3.12 14.87 22.15
N MET A 30 -4.25 14.23 22.50
CA MET A 30 -5.57 14.52 21.92
C MET A 30 -6.25 15.73 22.54
N GLU A 31 -5.67 16.35 23.58
CA GLU A 31 -6.24 17.50 24.30
C GLU A 31 -6.74 18.60 23.35
N ARG A 32 -5.95 18.93 22.32
CA ARG A 32 -6.30 19.97 21.33
C ARG A 32 -7.57 19.71 20.52
N TYR A 33 -7.99 18.44 20.42
CA TYR A 33 -9.18 18.03 19.66
C TYR A 33 -10.39 17.74 20.57
N ILE A 34 -10.19 17.74 21.88
CA ILE A 34 -11.24 17.47 22.86
C ILE A 34 -11.86 18.81 23.27
N PHE A 35 -13.17 18.90 23.15
CA PHE A 35 -13.93 20.10 23.56
C PHE A 35 -14.22 20.11 25.05
N THR A 36 -14.82 19.03 25.58
CA THR A 36 -15.18 18.93 27.01
C THR A 36 -15.34 17.47 27.44
N VAL A 37 -15.62 17.26 28.73
CA VAL A 37 -15.96 15.95 29.30
C VAL A 37 -17.37 16.02 29.89
N GLU A 38 -18.30 15.28 29.31
CA GLU A 38 -19.66 15.16 29.84
C GLU A 38 -19.91 13.71 30.29
N LYS A 39 -20.46 13.51 31.49
CA LYS A 39 -20.79 12.16 32.01
C LYS A 39 -19.62 11.16 31.92
N LYS A 40 -18.38 11.64 32.09
CA LYS A 40 -17.12 10.88 32.00
C LYS A 40 -16.75 10.39 30.59
N ILE A 41 -17.38 10.92 29.55
CA ILE A 41 -17.06 10.68 28.14
C ILE A 41 -16.48 11.96 27.56
N HIS A 42 -15.40 11.85 26.79
CA HIS A 42 -14.84 12.99 26.06
C HIS A 42 -15.71 13.34 24.86
N ILE A 43 -15.99 14.62 24.70
CA ILE A 43 -16.65 15.18 23.52
C ILE A 43 -15.58 15.79 22.64
N ILE A 44 -15.54 15.37 21.39
CA ILE A 44 -14.61 15.83 20.36
C ILE A 44 -15.15 17.14 19.75
N ASN A 45 -14.27 18.10 19.45
CA ASN A 45 -14.64 19.34 18.80
C ASN A 45 -14.95 19.10 17.31
N LEU A 46 -16.21 19.27 16.90
CA LEU A 46 -16.66 19.07 15.53
C LEU A 46 -16.15 20.13 14.54
N GLU A 47 -15.83 21.35 14.99
CA GLU A 47 -15.25 22.37 14.10
C GLU A 47 -13.85 21.96 13.65
N GLU A 48 -13.06 21.37 14.55
CA GLU A 48 -11.75 20.81 14.22
C GLU A 48 -11.89 19.54 13.36
N THR A 49 -12.92 18.73 13.60
CA THR A 49 -13.24 17.59 12.72
C THR A 49 -13.56 18.04 11.30
N GLU A 50 -14.39 19.07 11.12
CA GLU A 50 -14.78 19.57 9.80
C GLU A 50 -13.57 20.10 9.01
N LYS A 51 -12.75 20.96 9.64
CA LYS A 51 -11.52 21.51 9.02
C LYS A 51 -10.54 20.39 8.64
N ASN A 52 -10.31 19.44 9.54
CA ASN A 52 -9.37 18.37 9.29
C ASN A 52 -9.89 17.36 8.26
N LEU A 53 -11.19 17.12 8.23
CA LEU A 53 -11.83 16.29 7.21
C LEU A 53 -11.69 16.94 5.82
N ASP A 54 -11.86 18.26 5.71
CA ASP A 54 -11.65 18.96 4.44
C ASP A 54 -10.20 18.84 3.96
N ASN A 55 -9.22 19.14 4.84
CA ASN A 55 -7.79 19.00 4.52
C ASN A 55 -7.42 17.57 4.09
N ALA A 56 -7.97 16.56 4.77
CA ALA A 56 -7.76 15.16 4.43
C ALA A 56 -8.38 14.78 3.08
N CYS A 57 -9.61 15.23 2.82
CA CYS A 57 -10.31 15.00 1.55
C CYS A 57 -9.58 15.70 0.39
N GLU A 58 -9.09 16.92 0.58
CA GLU A 58 -8.33 17.65 -0.44
C GLU A 58 -7.03 16.92 -0.79
N PHE A 59 -6.29 16.47 0.22
CA PHE A 59 -5.07 15.69 0.04
C PHE A 59 -5.32 14.37 -0.72
N LEU A 60 -6.35 13.62 -0.31
CA LEU A 60 -6.70 12.35 -0.96
C LEU A 60 -7.24 12.54 -2.37
N TYR A 61 -8.04 13.59 -2.60
CA TYR A 61 -8.50 13.99 -3.92
C TYR A 61 -7.31 14.26 -4.84
N LYS A 62 -6.36 15.08 -4.40
CA LYS A 62 -5.16 15.41 -5.20
C LYS A 62 -4.33 14.16 -5.52
N THR A 63 -4.11 13.31 -4.52
CA THR A 63 -3.38 12.05 -4.68
C THR A 63 -4.06 11.13 -5.70
N ALA A 64 -5.40 11.04 -5.66
CA ALA A 64 -6.18 10.26 -6.61
C ALA A 64 -6.18 10.88 -8.02
N SER A 65 -6.27 12.21 -8.15
CA SER A 65 -6.19 12.92 -9.44
C SER A 65 -4.84 12.77 -10.14
N GLU A 66 -3.77 12.48 -9.39
CA GLU A 66 -2.44 12.15 -9.91
C GLU A 66 -2.29 10.66 -10.28
N GLY A 67 -3.31 9.83 -9.99
CA GLY A 67 -3.31 8.38 -10.24
C GLY A 67 -2.61 7.57 -9.15
N GLY A 68 -2.37 8.16 -7.97
CA GLY A 68 -1.76 7.51 -6.83
C GLY A 68 -2.66 6.42 -6.23
N GLN A 69 -2.07 5.30 -5.82
CA GLN A 69 -2.83 4.19 -5.22
C GLN A 69 -3.06 4.42 -3.73
N ILE A 70 -4.34 4.52 -3.35
CA ILE A 70 -4.79 4.72 -1.97
C ILE A 70 -5.29 3.41 -1.39
N ILE A 71 -4.88 3.08 -0.17
CA ILE A 71 -5.36 1.90 0.57
C ILE A 71 -6.21 2.32 1.76
N PHE A 72 -7.44 1.81 1.84
CA PHE A 72 -8.32 1.97 3.00
C PHE A 72 -8.11 0.79 3.96
N VAL A 73 -7.84 1.08 5.24
CA VAL A 73 -7.54 0.08 6.26
C VAL A 73 -8.53 0.21 7.41
N GLY A 74 -9.22 -0.89 7.72
CA GLY A 74 -10.09 -0.96 8.89
C GLY A 74 -10.44 -2.39 9.26
N THR A 75 -9.77 -2.95 10.27
CA THR A 75 -10.03 -4.32 10.76
C THR A 75 -11.07 -4.39 11.88
N LYS A 76 -11.55 -3.24 12.37
CA LYS A 76 -12.67 -3.22 13.32
C LYS A 76 -13.91 -3.84 12.70
N ARG A 77 -14.67 -4.60 13.50
CA ARG A 77 -15.91 -5.25 13.04
C ARG A 77 -16.93 -4.22 12.51
N GLN A 78 -16.99 -3.05 13.13
CA GLN A 78 -17.86 -1.94 12.75
C GLN A 78 -17.42 -1.27 11.44
N ALA A 79 -16.12 -1.28 11.13
CA ALA A 79 -15.55 -0.62 9.96
C ALA A 79 -15.40 -1.53 8.74
N SER A 80 -15.13 -2.82 8.96
CA SER A 80 -14.71 -3.78 7.95
C SER A 80 -15.66 -3.83 6.72
N GLN A 81 -16.97 -3.92 6.95
CA GLN A 81 -17.96 -3.97 5.86
C GLN A 81 -18.10 -2.63 5.14
N ILE A 82 -18.07 -1.51 5.87
CA ILE A 82 -18.19 -0.16 5.33
C ILE A 82 -16.98 0.13 4.43
N VAL A 83 -15.77 -0.07 4.95
CA VAL A 83 -14.53 0.14 4.20
C VAL A 83 -14.51 -0.69 2.93
N LYS A 84 -14.92 -1.96 3.00
CA LYS A 84 -14.96 -2.83 1.82
C LYS A 84 -15.89 -2.27 0.74
N ALA A 85 -17.09 -1.86 1.12
CA ALA A 85 -18.09 -1.37 0.18
C ALA A 85 -17.68 -0.02 -0.44
N GLU A 86 -17.28 0.93 0.39
CA GLU A 86 -16.94 2.29 -0.03
C GLU A 86 -15.64 2.35 -0.83
N ALA A 87 -14.60 1.61 -0.42
CA ALA A 87 -13.36 1.55 -1.18
C ALA A 87 -13.54 0.88 -2.54
N ALA A 88 -14.33 -0.20 -2.60
CA ALA A 88 -14.66 -0.86 -3.86
C ALA A 88 -15.47 0.06 -4.79
N ARG A 89 -16.41 0.84 -4.25
CA ARG A 89 -17.15 1.85 -5.00
C ARG A 89 -16.23 2.93 -5.57
N ALA A 90 -15.30 3.43 -4.77
CA ALA A 90 -14.34 4.45 -5.19
C ALA A 90 -13.24 3.92 -6.12
N GLY A 91 -13.14 2.60 -6.35
CA GLY A 91 -12.04 1.99 -7.11
C GLY A 91 -10.70 1.97 -6.35
N ALA A 92 -10.72 2.23 -5.05
CA ALA A 92 -9.55 2.19 -4.19
C ALA A 92 -9.27 0.77 -3.65
N LEU A 93 -8.05 0.57 -3.15
CA LEU A 93 -7.66 -0.69 -2.52
C LEU A 93 -8.12 -0.71 -1.06
N PHE A 94 -8.33 -1.90 -0.49
CA PHE A 94 -8.76 -2.02 0.90
C PHE A 94 -8.16 -3.21 1.65
N VAL A 95 -8.10 -3.08 2.97
CA VAL A 95 -7.71 -4.14 3.92
C VAL A 95 -8.68 -4.13 5.09
N THR A 96 -9.50 -5.17 5.21
CA THR A 96 -10.66 -5.19 6.12
C THR A 96 -10.57 -6.25 7.22
N GLU A 97 -9.63 -7.19 7.08
CA GLU A 97 -9.53 -8.37 7.95
C GLU A 97 -8.34 -8.26 8.89
N ARG A 98 -7.14 -8.35 8.34
CA ARG A 98 -5.90 -8.16 9.09
C ARG A 98 -4.85 -7.54 8.19
N TRP A 99 -4.23 -6.48 8.68
CA TRP A 99 -3.02 -5.96 8.06
C TRP A 99 -1.88 -6.98 8.20
N LEU A 100 -1.41 -7.52 7.07
CA LEU A 100 -0.23 -8.36 7.05
C LEU A 100 1.01 -7.47 7.24
N GLY A 101 1.80 -7.79 8.26
CA GLY A 101 3.08 -7.11 8.46
C GLY A 101 3.97 -7.35 7.24
N GLY A 102 4.56 -6.30 6.70
CA GLY A 102 5.31 -6.37 5.44
C GLY A 102 4.57 -5.91 4.20
N THR A 103 3.30 -5.48 4.31
CA THR A 103 2.52 -4.98 3.15
C THR A 103 3.22 -3.83 2.44
N ILE A 104 3.77 -2.87 3.20
CA ILE A 104 4.53 -1.75 2.62
C ILE A 104 6.02 -2.08 2.66
N THR A 105 6.50 -2.57 3.81
CA THR A 105 7.95 -2.73 4.05
C THR A 105 8.58 -3.90 3.29
N ASN A 106 7.81 -4.92 2.95
CA ASN A 106 8.26 -6.13 2.27
C ASN A 106 7.29 -6.52 1.14
N TYR A 107 6.96 -5.55 0.30
CA TYR A 107 6.01 -5.71 -0.81
C TYR A 107 6.37 -6.87 -1.74
N ARG A 108 7.66 -7.21 -1.91
CA ARG A 108 8.10 -8.35 -2.75
C ARG A 108 7.46 -9.68 -2.33
N ILE A 109 7.35 -9.95 -1.03
CA ILE A 109 6.73 -11.20 -0.54
C ILE A 109 5.21 -11.15 -0.68
N ILE A 110 4.61 -10.00 -0.37
CA ILE A 110 3.15 -9.83 -0.49
C ILE A 110 2.71 -9.93 -1.96
N LYS A 111 3.51 -9.38 -2.89
CA LYS A 111 3.30 -9.54 -4.33
C LYS A 111 3.30 -11.00 -4.76
N LYS A 112 4.23 -11.84 -4.27
CA LYS A 112 4.20 -13.29 -4.56
C LYS A 112 2.89 -13.95 -4.13
N ASN A 113 2.32 -13.55 -2.99
CA ASN A 113 1.04 -14.06 -2.53
C ASN A 113 -0.14 -13.54 -3.37
N MET A 114 -0.10 -12.29 -3.82
CA MET A 114 -1.06 -11.71 -4.78
C MET A 114 -1.03 -12.49 -6.11
N ASP A 115 0.17 -12.70 -6.67
CA ASP A 115 0.37 -13.44 -7.91
C ASP A 115 -0.12 -14.89 -7.77
N LYS A 116 0.14 -15.51 -6.61
CA LYS A 116 -0.39 -16.84 -6.29
C LYS A 116 -1.92 -16.87 -6.29
N LEU A 117 -2.57 -15.90 -5.65
CA LEU A 117 -4.03 -15.77 -5.65
C LEU A 117 -4.58 -15.65 -7.07
N VAL A 118 -4.02 -14.75 -7.89
CA VAL A 118 -4.44 -14.56 -9.29
C VAL A 118 -4.24 -15.85 -10.10
N SER A 119 -3.11 -16.55 -9.91
CA SER A 119 -2.86 -17.82 -10.60
C SER A 119 -3.86 -18.92 -10.21
N ASN A 120 -4.22 -19.00 -8.93
CA ASN A 120 -5.17 -19.99 -8.43
C ASN A 120 -6.60 -19.69 -8.89
N LEU A 121 -6.99 -18.41 -8.98
CA LEU A 121 -8.28 -18.00 -9.56
C LEU A 121 -8.37 -18.37 -11.04
N LYS A 122 -7.33 -18.10 -11.82
CA LYS A 122 -7.27 -18.50 -13.24
C LYS A 122 -7.41 -20.01 -13.42
N LYS A 123 -6.67 -20.81 -12.64
CA LYS A 123 -6.76 -22.29 -12.68
C LYS A 123 -8.14 -22.82 -12.29
N ARG A 124 -8.83 -22.11 -11.39
CA ARG A 124 -10.21 -22.43 -11.00
C ARG A 124 -11.17 -22.20 -12.16
N GLU A 125 -10.99 -21.10 -12.89
CA GLU A 125 -11.81 -20.74 -14.05
C GLU A 125 -11.54 -21.65 -15.26
N THR A 126 -10.29 -22.03 -15.52
CA THR A 126 -9.92 -22.93 -16.62
C THR A 126 -10.30 -24.39 -16.38
N GLY A 127 -10.74 -24.75 -15.16
CA GLY A 127 -11.15 -26.11 -14.82
C GLY A 127 -10.00 -27.09 -14.60
N GLU A 128 -8.75 -26.61 -14.54
CA GLU A 128 -7.54 -27.41 -14.28
C GLU A 128 -7.62 -28.18 -12.95
N PHE A 129 -8.48 -27.75 -12.02
CA PHE A 129 -8.70 -28.42 -10.75
C PHE A 129 -9.36 -29.80 -10.82
N GLN A 130 -9.78 -30.22 -12.02
CA GLN A 130 -10.33 -31.56 -12.26
C GLN A 130 -9.26 -32.66 -12.19
N VAL A 131 -7.99 -32.33 -12.47
CA VAL A 131 -6.87 -33.28 -12.42
C VAL A 131 -6.49 -33.65 -10.98
N TYR A 132 -6.75 -32.76 -10.02
CA TYR A 132 -6.39 -32.97 -8.62
C TYR A 132 -7.36 -33.90 -7.89
N THR A 133 -6.83 -34.58 -6.87
CA THR A 133 -7.65 -35.36 -5.94
C THR A 133 -8.59 -34.46 -5.13
N LYS A 134 -9.69 -35.03 -4.59
CA LYS A 134 -10.63 -34.29 -3.74
C LYS A 134 -9.96 -33.60 -2.55
N LYS A 135 -8.94 -34.23 -1.97
CA LYS A 135 -8.18 -33.69 -0.83
C LYS A 135 -7.33 -32.49 -1.24
N GLU A 136 -6.62 -32.58 -2.36
CA GLU A 136 -5.81 -31.48 -2.89
C GLU A 136 -6.67 -30.30 -3.30
N ARG A 137 -7.81 -30.55 -3.97
CA ARG A 137 -8.77 -29.50 -4.32
C ARG A 137 -9.25 -28.74 -3.09
N LEU A 138 -9.62 -29.45 -2.02
CA LEU A 138 -10.03 -28.83 -0.76
C LEU A 138 -8.91 -27.97 -0.13
N LEU A 139 -7.65 -28.40 -0.20
CA LEU A 139 -6.52 -27.62 0.30
C LEU A 139 -6.30 -26.35 -0.53
N ILE A 140 -6.40 -26.44 -1.85
CA ILE A 140 -6.30 -25.30 -2.76
C ILE A 140 -7.46 -24.32 -2.51
N ASP A 141 -8.69 -24.81 -2.34
CA ASP A 141 -9.85 -23.96 -2.05
C ASP A 141 -9.69 -23.19 -0.73
N ARG A 142 -9.21 -23.86 0.32
CA ARG A 142 -8.89 -23.21 1.61
C ARG A 142 -7.78 -22.18 1.47
N GLU A 143 -6.78 -22.45 0.63
CA GLU A 143 -5.71 -21.49 0.35
C GLU A 143 -6.25 -20.26 -0.40
N ILE A 144 -7.10 -20.45 -1.42
CA ILE A 144 -7.76 -19.36 -2.14
C ILE A 144 -8.60 -18.53 -1.18
N GLU A 145 -9.42 -19.15 -0.33
CA GLU A 145 -10.25 -18.44 0.63
C GLU A 145 -9.42 -17.59 1.61
N ASN A 146 -8.32 -18.17 2.13
CA ASN A 146 -7.41 -17.44 3.00
C ASN A 146 -6.73 -16.26 2.27
N LEU A 147 -6.21 -16.49 1.07
CA LEU A 147 -5.57 -15.44 0.28
C LEU A 147 -6.56 -14.33 -0.12
N GLN A 148 -7.77 -14.69 -0.52
CA GLN A 148 -8.84 -13.74 -0.86
C GLN A 148 -9.21 -12.89 0.35
N ARG A 149 -9.25 -13.49 1.55
CA ARG A 149 -9.56 -12.79 2.80
C ARG A 149 -8.51 -11.74 3.18
N PHE A 150 -7.22 -12.04 3.03
CA PHE A 150 -6.15 -11.14 3.47
C PHE A 150 -5.62 -10.20 2.39
N VAL A 151 -5.54 -10.69 1.15
CA VAL A 151 -4.83 -10.02 0.04
C VAL A 151 -5.81 -9.58 -1.06
N GLY A 152 -7.04 -10.08 -1.06
CA GLY A 152 -8.03 -9.81 -2.12
C GLY A 152 -8.29 -8.33 -2.39
N GLY A 153 -8.27 -7.48 -1.36
CA GLY A 153 -8.48 -6.03 -1.52
C GLY A 153 -7.25 -5.23 -1.98
N ILE A 154 -6.07 -5.84 -2.04
CA ILE A 154 -4.81 -5.21 -2.46
C ILE A 154 -4.18 -5.88 -3.70
N VAL A 155 -4.91 -6.78 -4.38
CA VAL A 155 -4.39 -7.53 -5.54
C VAL A 155 -3.83 -6.63 -6.64
N ASN A 156 -4.44 -5.46 -6.84
CA ASN A 156 -4.03 -4.51 -7.87
C ASN A 156 -2.96 -3.51 -7.40
N LEU A 157 -2.35 -3.71 -6.23
CA LEU A 157 -1.30 -2.84 -5.71
C LEU A 157 -0.02 -2.97 -6.55
N LYS A 158 0.48 -1.85 -7.08
CA LYS A 158 1.67 -1.74 -7.91
C LYS A 158 2.76 -0.98 -7.14
N GLY A 159 3.46 -1.70 -6.27
CA GLY A 159 4.56 -1.14 -5.48
C GLY A 159 4.09 -0.49 -4.17
N LYS A 160 4.70 0.65 -3.84
CA LYS A 160 4.40 1.40 -2.61
C LYS A 160 3.10 2.21 -2.82
N PRO A 161 2.14 2.19 -1.88
CA PRO A 161 0.98 3.07 -1.95
C PRO A 161 1.38 4.52 -1.74
N GLU A 162 0.64 5.44 -2.35
CA GLU A 162 0.91 6.87 -2.24
C GLU A 162 0.27 7.46 -0.97
N ALA A 163 -0.86 6.89 -0.52
CA ALA A 163 -1.47 7.25 0.76
C ALA A 163 -2.17 6.04 1.40
N VAL A 164 -2.28 6.08 2.72
CA VAL A 164 -3.08 5.10 3.48
C VAL A 164 -4.11 5.85 4.31
N PHE A 165 -5.37 5.44 4.16
CA PHE A 165 -6.47 5.87 5.02
C PHE A 165 -6.73 4.81 6.09
N VAL A 166 -6.65 5.15 7.37
CA VAL A 166 -6.72 4.21 8.50
C VAL A 166 -7.86 4.56 9.44
N ILE A 167 -8.64 3.55 9.85
CA ILE A 167 -9.63 3.68 10.92
C ILE A 167 -9.06 3.04 12.18
N ASP A 168 -9.04 3.81 13.27
CA ASP A 168 -8.42 3.43 14.54
C ASP A 168 -6.92 3.11 14.40
N PRO A 169 -6.04 4.14 14.41
CA PRO A 169 -4.59 3.94 14.34
C PRO A 169 -4.03 3.16 15.54
N ARG A 170 -4.73 3.15 16.69
CA ARG A 170 -4.31 2.39 17.88
C ARG A 170 -4.43 0.89 17.61
N LYS A 171 -5.50 0.46 16.93
CA LYS A 171 -5.65 -0.94 16.50
C LYS A 171 -4.77 -1.26 15.29
N GLU A 172 -4.67 -0.35 14.32
CA GLU A 172 -3.85 -0.51 13.11
C GLU A 172 -2.40 -0.01 13.25
N LYS A 173 -1.83 -0.12 14.45
CA LYS A 173 -0.48 0.38 14.76
C LYS A 173 0.60 -0.14 13.81
N THR A 174 0.44 -1.34 13.27
CA THR A 174 1.43 -1.93 12.34
C THR A 174 1.38 -1.21 11.00
N ALA A 175 0.18 -0.93 10.47
CA ALA A 175 0.02 -0.19 9.21
C ALA A 175 0.61 1.22 9.33
N VAL A 176 0.27 1.93 10.41
CA VAL A 176 0.79 3.29 10.68
C VAL A 176 2.31 3.30 10.83
N LYS A 177 2.89 2.35 11.58
CA LYS A 177 4.36 2.25 11.74
C LYS A 177 5.07 1.94 10.42
N GLU A 178 4.52 1.07 9.60
CA GLU A 178 5.09 0.75 8.28
C GLU A 178 5.02 1.94 7.34
N ALA A 179 3.86 2.61 7.28
CA ALA A 179 3.66 3.83 6.49
C ALA A 179 4.66 4.92 6.89
N LYS A 180 4.78 5.21 8.19
CA LYS A 180 5.76 6.17 8.72
C LYS A 180 7.20 5.81 8.35
N LYS A 181 7.59 4.53 8.50
CA LYS A 181 8.94 4.06 8.17
C LYS A 181 9.28 4.25 6.69
N TYR A 182 8.29 4.07 5.81
CA TYR A 182 8.46 4.20 4.37
C TYR A 182 8.04 5.58 3.82
N LYS A 183 7.73 6.54 4.68
CA LYS A 183 7.27 7.89 4.31
C LYS A 183 6.05 7.82 3.37
N VAL A 184 5.09 6.97 3.71
CA VAL A 184 3.74 7.03 3.11
C VAL A 184 2.90 7.94 4.01
N PRO A 185 2.28 8.99 3.49
CA PRO A 185 1.39 9.84 4.26
C PRO A 185 0.18 9.05 4.79
N VAL A 186 -0.13 9.28 6.06
CA VAL A 186 -1.22 8.60 6.78
C VAL A 186 -2.34 9.59 7.06
N VAL A 187 -3.51 9.28 6.51
CA VAL A 187 -4.78 9.91 6.87
C VAL A 187 -5.51 8.97 7.81
N ALA A 188 -6.04 9.45 8.93
CA ALA A 188 -6.71 8.53 9.86
C ALA A 188 -7.88 9.15 10.62
N LEU A 189 -8.94 8.35 10.81
CA LEU A 189 -10.00 8.62 11.76
C LEU A 189 -9.49 8.28 13.17
N ILE A 190 -9.38 9.30 14.03
CA ILE A 190 -8.80 9.20 15.36
C ILE A 190 -9.82 9.48 16.45
N ASP A 191 -9.93 8.55 17.39
CA ASP A 191 -10.65 8.80 18.65
C ASP A 191 -9.66 9.33 19.71
N THR A 192 -10.22 9.85 20.78
CA THR A 192 -9.61 10.38 22.00
C THR A 192 -8.55 9.48 22.65
N ASN A 193 -8.53 8.17 22.36
CA ASN A 193 -7.58 7.19 22.92
C ASN A 193 -6.31 6.97 22.06
N SER A 194 -6.22 7.63 20.90
CA SER A 194 -5.18 7.45 19.88
C SER A 194 -4.13 8.56 19.94
N ASP A 195 -2.89 8.29 19.48
CA ASP A 195 -1.84 9.32 19.38
C ASP A 195 -1.90 9.99 18.00
N PRO A 196 -2.16 11.31 17.91
CA PRO A 196 -2.19 12.04 16.64
C PRO A 196 -0.80 12.33 16.04
N SER A 197 0.30 12.03 16.74
CA SER A 197 1.66 12.42 16.32
C SER A 197 2.22 11.61 15.14
N ASP A 198 1.70 10.40 14.93
CA ASP A 198 2.15 9.49 13.88
C ASP A 198 1.31 9.63 12.59
N ILE A 199 0.44 10.64 12.52
CA ILE A 199 -0.60 10.80 11.52
C ILE A 199 -0.46 12.18 10.90
N ASP A 200 -0.34 12.23 9.58
CA ASP A 200 -0.13 13.49 8.84
C ASP A 200 -1.43 14.29 8.72
N TYR A 201 -2.54 13.59 8.43
CA TYR A 201 -3.86 14.19 8.32
C TYR A 201 -4.83 13.52 9.31
N PRO A 202 -4.82 13.93 10.59
CA PRO A 202 -5.69 13.38 11.62
C PRO A 202 -7.12 13.92 11.47
N ILE A 203 -8.13 13.05 11.40
CA ILE A 203 -9.55 13.41 11.42
C ILE A 203 -10.11 13.01 12.80
N PRO A 204 -10.30 13.95 13.74
CA PRO A 204 -10.86 13.65 15.04
C PRO A 204 -12.31 13.17 14.91
N GLY A 205 -12.64 12.01 15.47
CA GLY A 205 -14.01 11.51 15.45
C GLY A 205 -14.17 10.12 16.07
N ASN A 206 -15.42 9.70 16.22
CA ASN A 206 -15.79 8.41 16.78
C ASN A 206 -15.47 7.26 15.81
N ASP A 207 -14.64 6.32 16.25
CA ASP A 207 -14.20 5.16 15.48
C ASP A 207 -14.90 3.84 15.88
N ASP A 208 -15.90 3.91 16.77
CA ASP A 208 -16.66 2.77 17.28
C ASP A 208 -18.13 2.75 16.78
N ALA A 209 -18.70 3.93 16.48
CA ALA A 209 -20.05 4.05 15.97
C ALA A 209 -20.12 3.80 14.45
N ILE A 210 -20.97 2.85 14.04
CA ILE A 210 -21.18 2.48 12.62
C ILE A 210 -21.58 3.70 11.78
N LYS A 211 -22.50 4.54 12.28
CA LYS A 211 -22.96 5.75 11.57
C LYS A 211 -21.84 6.77 11.36
N SER A 212 -21.04 7.03 12.40
CA SER A 212 -19.87 7.91 12.34
C SER A 212 -18.86 7.42 11.29
N ILE A 213 -18.46 6.15 11.38
CA ILE A 213 -17.53 5.53 10.43
C ILE A 213 -18.10 5.59 9.01
N SER A 214 -19.38 5.26 8.83
CA SER A 214 -20.03 5.31 7.52
C SER A 214 -19.96 6.70 6.89
N LEU A 215 -20.30 7.74 7.65
CA LEU A 215 -20.31 9.12 7.15
C LEU A 215 -18.91 9.60 6.76
N ILE A 216 -17.91 9.34 7.60
CA ILE A 216 -16.53 9.76 7.33
C ILE A 216 -15.97 8.99 6.14
N VAL A 217 -16.11 7.66 6.13
CA VAL A 217 -15.58 6.81 5.06
C VAL A 217 -16.26 7.10 3.73
N SER A 218 -17.59 7.32 3.70
CA SER A 218 -18.29 7.65 2.46
C SER A 218 -17.84 9.00 1.90
N THR A 219 -17.67 10.01 2.76
CA THR A 219 -17.18 11.34 2.37
C THR A 219 -15.78 11.25 1.77
N VAL A 220 -14.88 10.51 2.41
CA VAL A 220 -13.52 10.29 1.92
C VAL A 220 -13.52 9.49 0.62
N ALA A 221 -14.37 8.47 0.50
CA ALA A 221 -14.52 7.67 -0.71
C ALA A 221 -15.04 8.51 -1.89
N ASP A 222 -15.99 9.42 -1.65
CA ASP A 222 -16.50 10.35 -2.67
C ASP A 222 -15.40 11.29 -3.19
N ALA A 223 -14.53 11.78 -2.31
CA ALA A 223 -13.38 12.61 -2.69
C ALA A 223 -12.39 11.82 -3.55
N VAL A 224 -12.07 10.58 -3.14
CA VAL A 224 -11.16 9.69 -3.90
C VAL A 224 -11.74 9.31 -5.26
N GLU A 225 -13.02 8.93 -5.32
CA GLU A 225 -13.71 8.58 -6.56
C GLU A 225 -13.71 9.77 -7.55
N SER A 226 -13.95 10.97 -7.04
CA SER A 226 -13.92 12.19 -7.85
C SER A 226 -12.53 12.50 -8.38
N GLY A 227 -11.48 12.24 -7.60
CA GLY A 227 -10.09 12.37 -8.03
C GLY A 227 -9.73 11.37 -9.14
N TYR A 228 -10.06 10.07 -8.98
CA TYR A 228 -9.80 9.08 -10.02
C TYR A 228 -10.56 9.39 -11.33
N LYS A 229 -11.81 9.89 -11.25
CA LYS A 229 -12.55 10.36 -12.43
C LYS A 229 -11.86 11.52 -13.14
N GLU A 230 -11.18 12.40 -12.40
CA GLU A 230 -10.40 13.47 -13.00
C GLU A 230 -9.12 12.94 -13.65
N TYR A 231 -8.45 11.99 -13.01
CA TYR A 231 -7.28 11.31 -13.56
C TYR A 231 -7.61 10.63 -14.90
N ASP A 232 -8.70 9.86 -14.98
CA ASP A 232 -9.12 9.18 -16.21
C ASP A 232 -9.41 10.18 -17.34
N LYS A 233 -10.13 11.27 -17.04
CA LYS A 233 -10.38 12.35 -18.02
C LYS A 233 -9.11 13.02 -18.51
N ASN A 234 -8.12 13.20 -17.63
CA ASN A 234 -6.85 13.82 -18.00
C ASN A 234 -6.01 12.86 -18.84
N LYS A 235 -6.03 11.57 -18.51
CA LYS A 235 -5.38 10.52 -19.31
C LYS A 235 -5.96 10.46 -20.73
N ASP A 236 -7.28 10.45 -20.88
CA ASP A 236 -7.96 10.46 -22.18
C ASP A 236 -7.60 11.70 -23.02
N LYS A 237 -7.42 12.86 -22.38
CA LYS A 237 -7.01 14.10 -23.07
C LYS A 237 -5.57 14.06 -23.54
N ILE A 238 -4.69 13.39 -22.80
CA ILE A 238 -3.27 13.23 -23.16
C ILE A 238 -3.18 12.25 -24.33
N GLU A 239 -3.88 11.12 -24.26
CA GLU A 239 -3.93 10.11 -25.34
C GLU A 239 -4.49 10.73 -26.64
N LYS A 240 -5.60 11.49 -26.58
CA LYS A 240 -6.15 12.21 -27.75
C LYS A 240 -5.25 13.33 -28.30
N LYS A 241 -4.35 13.89 -27.49
CA LYS A 241 -3.36 14.88 -27.95
C LYS A 241 -2.12 14.21 -28.55
N ALA A 242 -1.80 12.98 -28.14
CA ALA A 242 -0.74 12.17 -28.74
C ALA A 242 -1.17 11.67 -30.13
N GLU A 243 -2.39 11.15 -30.26
CA GLU A 243 -2.94 10.71 -31.56
C GLU A 243 -3.02 11.85 -32.59
N LYS A 244 -3.39 13.07 -32.17
CA LYS A 244 -3.38 14.26 -33.06
C LYS A 244 -1.99 14.75 -33.46
N LYS A 245 -0.94 14.38 -32.71
CA LYS A 245 0.44 14.70 -33.07
C LYS A 245 1.03 13.70 -34.05
N GLU A 246 0.62 12.43 -33.99
CA GLU A 246 1.04 11.42 -34.98
C GLU A 246 0.39 11.68 -36.35
N ASP A 247 -0.88 12.11 -36.38
CA ASP A 247 -1.62 12.46 -37.62
C ASP A 247 -1.12 13.76 -38.30
N SER A 248 -0.34 14.59 -37.60
CA SER A 248 0.25 15.82 -38.17
C SER A 248 1.71 15.68 -38.60
N THR A 249 2.34 14.53 -38.32
CA THR A 249 3.71 14.23 -38.77
C THR A 249 3.79 13.49 -40.10
N GLU A 250 2.70 12.88 -40.60
CA GLU A 250 2.69 12.22 -41.92
C GLU A 250 2.49 13.19 -43.11
N GLU A 251 1.98 14.41 -42.90
CA GLU A 251 1.71 15.38 -44.00
C GLU A 251 2.85 16.38 -44.30
N THR A 252 4.04 16.28 -43.67
CA THR A 252 5.13 17.27 -43.89
C THR A 252 6.44 16.72 -44.45
N VAL A 253 6.43 15.52 -45.03
CA VAL A 253 7.59 14.98 -45.75
C VAL A 253 7.32 14.96 -47.25
N GLU A 254 7.28 16.13 -47.89
CA GLU A 254 7.61 16.23 -49.32
C GLU A 254 8.00 17.68 -49.71
N GLU A 255 9.13 17.77 -50.42
CA GLU A 255 9.75 18.93 -51.09
C GLU A 255 10.42 20.03 -50.26
N LYS A 256 11.75 19.91 -50.10
CA LYS A 256 12.71 20.71 -50.90
C LYS A 256 14.15 20.19 -50.82
N GLU A 257 14.69 19.87 -52.00
CA GLU A 257 16.07 19.47 -52.28
C GLU A 257 17.09 20.65 -52.21
N ILE A 258 18.28 20.35 -51.65
CA ILE A 258 19.70 20.54 -52.14
C ILE A 258 20.00 21.84 -52.94
N ALA A 259 21.02 22.69 -52.71
CA ALA A 259 22.46 22.55 -52.44
C ALA A 259 23.13 23.96 -52.25
N PRO A 260 24.47 24.12 -52.27
CA PRO A 260 25.42 24.20 -51.13
C PRO A 260 26.05 25.62 -50.98
N ILE A 261 26.91 25.88 -49.98
CA ILE A 261 28.02 26.88 -50.06
C ILE A 261 29.03 26.74 -48.89
N ILE A 262 30.25 26.32 -49.29
CA ILE A 262 31.61 26.82 -49.00
C ILE A 262 32.19 26.81 -47.56
N ILE A 263 33.37 26.17 -47.53
CA ILE A 263 34.43 26.03 -46.53
C ILE A 263 35.00 27.38 -46.08
N ASN A 264 35.34 27.51 -44.79
CA ASN A 264 36.62 28.11 -44.39
C ASN A 264 37.11 27.51 -43.06
N THR A 265 38.31 26.97 -43.15
CA THR A 265 39.21 26.45 -42.12
C THR A 265 39.83 27.58 -41.30
N ASP A 266 40.05 27.32 -40.02
CA ASP A 266 41.24 27.70 -39.21
C ASP A 266 41.11 26.93 -37.87
N GLU A 267 41.82 25.81 -37.70
CA GLU A 267 43.16 25.66 -37.09
C GLU A 267 43.24 25.84 -35.55
N THR A 268 43.89 24.85 -34.92
CA THR A 268 44.25 24.67 -33.49
C THR A 268 43.10 24.18 -32.58
N VAL A 269 43.15 23.04 -31.88
CA VAL A 269 44.25 22.36 -31.19
C VAL A 269 44.02 20.84 -31.22
N VAL A 270 44.99 20.12 -31.79
CA VAL A 270 45.14 18.67 -31.69
C VAL A 270 46.06 18.39 -30.52
N LYS A 271 45.53 17.81 -29.45
CA LYS A 271 46.22 16.98 -28.46
C LYS A 271 45.14 16.38 -27.55
N ASP A 272 45.28 15.09 -27.27
CA ASP A 272 44.46 14.29 -26.34
C ASP A 272 43.32 13.45 -26.95
N ALA A 273 43.58 12.81 -28.10
CA ALA A 273 42.70 11.76 -28.63
C ALA A 273 43.48 10.53 -29.15
N GLU A 274 44.46 10.04 -28.38
CA GLU A 274 45.21 8.82 -28.71
C GLU A 274 45.42 7.86 -27.51
N ALA A 275 44.52 7.91 -26.50
CA ALA A 275 44.69 7.13 -25.26
C ALA A 275 43.50 6.26 -24.82
N ILE A 276 42.45 6.06 -25.64
CA ILE A 276 41.24 5.33 -25.19
C ILE A 276 40.80 4.21 -26.17
N LEU A 277 41.73 3.55 -26.85
CA LEU A 277 41.41 2.42 -27.75
C LEU A 277 42.27 1.16 -27.53
N LYS A 278 42.73 0.93 -26.30
CA LYS A 278 43.33 -0.36 -25.88
C LYS A 278 42.99 -0.68 -24.42
N ALA A 279 41.74 -1.07 -24.14
CA ALA A 279 41.37 -1.77 -22.91
C ALA A 279 39.94 -2.32 -22.98
N GLU A 280 39.67 -3.23 -23.92
CA GLU A 280 38.60 -4.22 -23.75
C GLU A 280 39.25 -5.58 -24.04
N ASP A 281 39.49 -6.36 -22.98
CA ASP A 281 39.23 -7.80 -22.98
C ASP A 281 39.61 -8.43 -21.62
N THR A 282 38.77 -9.38 -21.20
CA THR A 282 38.94 -10.39 -20.13
C THR A 282 38.64 -10.01 -18.67
N ILE A 283 37.39 -10.27 -18.27
CA ILE A 283 37.00 -10.61 -16.89
C ILE A 283 37.16 -12.13 -16.72
N PRO A 284 37.93 -12.66 -15.75
CA PRO A 284 37.94 -14.09 -15.44
C PRO A 284 36.98 -14.45 -14.30
N LEU A 285 36.30 -15.59 -14.47
CA LEU A 285 35.55 -16.33 -13.44
C LEU A 285 36.49 -16.88 -12.34
N PRO A 286 36.03 -17.08 -11.08
CA PRO A 286 36.80 -17.79 -10.07
C PRO A 286 36.42 -19.29 -10.03
N GLU A 287 37.41 -20.17 -10.20
CA GLU A 287 37.39 -21.58 -9.79
C GLU A 287 38.52 -21.88 -8.78
N GLU A 288 38.26 -22.89 -7.97
CA GLU A 288 38.93 -23.32 -6.73
C GLU A 288 40.31 -23.99 -6.90
N SER A 289 41.09 -24.03 -5.80
CA SER A 289 41.97 -25.15 -5.38
C SER A 289 42.57 -24.76 -4.01
N ILE A 290 42.26 -25.44 -2.90
CA ILE A 290 42.74 -26.75 -2.42
C ILE A 290 44.27 -26.84 -2.42
N GLU A 291 44.87 -26.73 -1.24
CA GLU A 291 46.19 -27.28 -0.91
C GLU A 291 46.05 -28.57 -0.09
N PRO A 292 47.01 -29.52 -0.19
CA PRO A 292 46.84 -30.90 0.27
C PRO A 292 47.79 -31.33 1.42
N ILE A 293 47.70 -32.62 1.79
CA ILE A 293 48.63 -33.48 2.59
C ILE A 293 48.37 -33.38 4.11
N GLY A 294 47.88 -34.40 4.83
CA GLY A 294 48.20 -35.85 4.87
C GLY A 294 49.08 -36.12 6.12
N GLY A 295 48.88 -37.07 7.03
CA GLY A 295 47.91 -38.13 7.26
C GLY A 295 48.27 -38.91 8.56
N ALA A 296 47.61 -40.07 8.74
CA ALA A 296 47.99 -41.24 9.56
C ALA A 296 47.59 -41.36 11.05
N GLY A 297 47.02 -42.53 11.37
CA GLY A 297 46.96 -43.20 12.70
C GLY A 297 45.61 -43.06 13.42
N GLU A 298 44.58 -43.88 13.20
CA GLU A 298 44.40 -45.26 13.72
C GLU A 298 44.22 -45.33 15.25
N VAL A 299 43.08 -45.89 15.72
CA VAL A 299 42.94 -46.90 16.80
C VAL A 299 41.50 -46.95 17.36
N ALA A 300 40.85 -48.09 17.09
CA ALA A 300 40.02 -48.97 17.94
C ALA A 300 38.71 -48.52 18.65
N GLU A 301 37.64 -49.09 18.11
CA GLU A 301 36.55 -49.86 18.73
C GLU A 301 36.80 -50.51 20.13
N LYS A 302 35.89 -50.31 21.12
CA LYS A 302 35.15 -51.36 21.87
C LYS A 302 34.40 -50.87 23.14
N GLU A 303 33.09 -51.14 23.13
CA GLU A 303 32.19 -51.69 24.17
C GLU A 303 32.21 -51.24 25.66
N LYS A 304 31.02 -50.82 26.16
CA LYS A 304 30.21 -51.38 27.29
C LYS A 304 29.04 -50.41 27.58
N LYS A 305 27.73 -50.74 27.46
CA LYS A 305 26.84 -51.66 28.20
C LYS A 305 26.73 -51.44 29.73
N GLU A 306 25.46 -51.35 30.16
CA GLU A 306 24.87 -51.38 31.53
C GLU A 306 24.95 -50.09 32.36
N SER A 307 23.92 -49.60 33.06
CA SER A 307 22.80 -50.27 33.77
C SER A 307 21.58 -49.33 33.92
N THR A 308 20.39 -49.66 33.40
CA THR A 308 19.18 -50.21 34.08
C THR A 308 18.61 -49.54 35.34
N LYS A 309 17.30 -49.20 35.19
CA LYS A 309 16.15 -49.43 36.10
C LYS A 309 15.95 -48.61 37.39
N SER A 310 14.79 -47.92 37.41
CA SER A 310 13.64 -48.04 38.34
C SER A 310 13.05 -46.63 38.59
N LYS A 311 11.74 -46.37 38.68
CA LYS A 311 10.62 -47.14 39.23
C LYS A 311 9.28 -46.52 38.78
N SER A 312 8.28 -47.38 38.63
CA SER A 312 6.85 -47.09 38.58
C SER A 312 6.28 -46.81 40.00
N LYS A 313 5.05 -46.26 40.06
CA LYS A 313 4.13 -45.96 41.17
C LYS A 313 4.26 -44.56 41.80
N LYS A 314 3.29 -43.68 41.55
CA LYS A 314 1.98 -43.58 42.22
C LYS A 314 1.07 -42.65 41.45
#